data_AF-A0A9D6AG21-F1
#
_entry.id   AF-A0A9D6AG21-F1
#
_cell.length_a   1.000
_cell.length_b   1.000
_cell.length_c   1.000
_cell.angle_alpha   90.00
_cell.angle_beta   90.00
_cell.angle_gamma   90.00
#
_symmetry.space_group_name_H-M   'P 1'
#
loop_
_entity.id
_entity.type
_entity.pdbx_description
1 polymer ?
#
loop_
_entity_poly.entity_id
_entity_poly.type
_entity_poly.pdbx_seq_one_letter_code
_entity_poly.pdbx_strand_id
1 'polypeptide(L)' 'PYTVPAGHIFVMGDNRTNSLDSRYFGAVAVSTVTSKAMFIFWPFDHARGL' A
#
# COMPACT_ATOMS: atom_id res chain seq x y z
N PRO A 1 -9.91 -10.88 -14.28
CA PRO A 1 -10.40 -10.29 -13.00
C PRO A 1 -9.87 -11.14 -11.84
N TYR A 2 -9.40 -10.51 -10.76
CA TYR A 2 -8.87 -11.19 -9.58
C TYR A 2 -9.77 -10.92 -8.38
N THR A 3 -10.23 -11.98 -7.71
CA THR A 3 -11.05 -11.86 -6.50
C THR A 3 -10.16 -11.96 -5.27
N VAL A 4 -10.15 -10.92 -4.44
CA VAL A 4 -9.35 -10.88 -3.22
C VAL A 4 -9.95 -11.84 -2.19
N PRO A 5 -9.16 -12.77 -1.61
CA PRO A 5 -9.65 -13.66 -0.56
C PRO A 5 -10.10 -12.88 0.69
N ALA A 6 -11.00 -13.48 1.46
CA ALA A 6 -11.40 -12.92 2.75
C ALA A 6 -10.17 -12.73 3.67
N GLY A 7 -10.15 -11.63 4.43
CA GLY A 7 -9.04 -11.30 5.33
C GLY A 7 -7.74 -10.87 4.62
N HIS A 8 -7.78 -10.63 3.31
CA HIS A 8 -6.65 -10.12 2.53
C HIS A 8 -6.95 -8.76 1.90
N ILE A 9 -5.90 -8.05 1.52
CA ILE A 9 -5.95 -6.80 0.77
C ILE A 9 -5.12 -6.91 -0.51
N PHE A 10 -5.59 -6.29 -1.58
CA PHE A 10 -4.82 -6.12 -2.80
C PHE A 10 -4.13 -4.77 -2.76
N VAL A 11 -2.80 -4.76 -2.74
CA VAL A 11 -1.99 -3.54 -2.67
C VAL A 11 -1.42 -3.19 -4.03
N MET A 12 -1.40 -1.90 -4.35
CA MET A 12 -0.77 -1.36 -5.55
C MET A 12 0.02 -0.12 -5.20
N GLY A 13 1.27 -0.07 -5.65
CA GLY A 13 2.08 1.15 -5.52
C GLY A 13 1.67 2.20 -6.54
N ASP A 14 1.85 3.47 -6.21
CA ASP A 14 1.53 4.59 -7.12
C ASP A 14 2.48 4.67 -8.32
N ASN A 15 3.73 4.25 -8.15
CA ASN A 15 4.68 4.09 -9.26
C ASN A 15 4.39 2.80 -10.04
N ARG A 16 3.28 2.79 -10.79
CA ARG A 16 2.68 1.58 -11.36
C ARG A 16 3.60 0.74 -12.24
N THR A 17 4.51 1.36 -12.97
CA THR A 17 5.44 0.65 -13.87
C THR A 17 6.67 0.13 -13.15
N ASN A 18 6.95 0.61 -11.93
CA ASN A 18 8.13 0.26 -11.14
C ASN A 18 7.76 -0.13 -9.71
N SER A 19 6.69 -0.92 -9.57
CA SER A 19 6.19 -1.39 -8.29
C SER A 19 5.99 -2.90 -8.35
N LEU A 20 6.75 -3.63 -7.54
CA LEU A 20 6.49 -5.04 -7.26
C LEU A 20 5.42 -5.12 -6.19
N ASP A 21 4.17 -5.29 -6.60
CA ASP A 21 3.00 -5.30 -5.72
C ASP A 21 2.07 -6.50 -6.00
N SER A 22 0.81 -6.47 -5.52
CA SER A 22 -0.11 -7.60 -5.61
C SER A 22 -0.39 -8.09 -7.03
N ARG A 23 -0.06 -7.30 -8.06
CA ARG A 23 -0.09 -7.75 -9.47
C ARG A 23 0.89 -8.88 -9.75
N TYR A 24 1.96 -9.01 -8.96
CA TYR A 24 3.01 -10.02 -9.13
C TYR A 24 2.94 -11.11 -8.06
N PHE A 25 2.73 -10.76 -6.79
CA PHE A 25 2.75 -11.73 -5.68
C PHE A 25 1.37 -12.05 -5.08
N GLY A 26 0.28 -11.44 -5.57
CA GLY A 26 -1.08 -11.67 -5.07
C GLY A 26 -1.45 -10.83 -3.84
N ALA A 27 -2.61 -11.12 -3.26
CA ALA A 27 -3.11 -10.40 -2.10
C ALA A 27 -2.31 -10.70 -0.82
N VAL A 28 -2.28 -9.73 0.11
CA VAL A 28 -1.55 -9.81 1.38
C VAL A 28 -2.55 -9.94 2.53
N ALA A 29 -2.25 -10.77 3.53
CA ALA A 29 -3.11 -10.92 4.71
C ALA A 29 -3.19 -9.60 5.48
N VAL A 30 -4.39 -9.18 5.89
CA VAL A 30 -4.60 -7.96 6.69
C VAL A 30 -3.83 -8.02 8.01
N SER A 31 -3.67 -9.21 8.58
CA SER A 31 -2.95 -9.43 9.84
C SER A 31 -1.46 -9.06 9.79
N THR A 32 -0.86 -8.95 8.61
CA THR A 32 0.56 -8.53 8.47
C THR A 32 0.70 -7.02 8.30
N VAL A 33 -0.40 -6.26 8.28
CA VAL A 33 -0.39 -4.80 8.15
C VAL A 33 -0.11 -4.18 9.52
N THR A 34 1.02 -3.50 9.66
CA THR A 34 1.43 -2.88 10.93
C THR A 34 0.79 -1.51 11.17
N SER A 35 0.64 -0.69 10.12
CA SER A 35 0.25 0.71 10.27
C SER A 35 -0.27 1.32 8.98
N LYS A 36 -1.01 2.44 9.07
CA LYS A 36 -1.41 3.29 7.95
C LYS A 36 -0.64 4.60 7.98
N ALA A 37 0.01 4.95 6.87
CA ALA A 37 0.65 6.25 6.72
C ALA A 37 -0.41 7.36 6.57
N MET A 38 -0.26 8.47 7.29
CA MET A 38 -1.25 9.57 7.31
C MET A 38 -0.67 10.95 6.98
N PHE A 39 0.62 11.19 7.26
CA PHE A 39 1.27 12.49 7.07
C PHE A 39 2.74 12.30 6.66
N ILE A 40 3.25 13.23 5.87
CA ILE A 40 4.67 13.48 5.69
C ILE A 40 5.00 14.67 6.57
N PHE A 41 5.84 14.49 7.58
CA PHE A 41 6.18 15.56 8.54
C PHE A 41 7.52 16.24 8.23
N TRP A 42 8.37 15.62 7.41
CA TRP A 42 9.72 16.10 7.11
C TRP A 42 10.01 16.14 5.60
N PRO A 43 10.73 17.15 5.09
CA PRO A 43 11.12 18.39 5.80
C PRO A 43 9.90 19.28 6.11
N PHE A 44 10.01 20.15 7.12
CA PHE A 44 8.84 20.87 7.67
C PHE A 44 8.14 21.80 6.66
N ASP A 45 8.88 22.34 5.71
CA ASP A 45 8.38 23.14 4.59
C ASP A 45 7.53 22.33 3.60
N HIS A 46 7.67 21.00 3.61
CA HIS A 46 6.89 20.07 2.79
C HIS A 46 5.88 19.25 3.59
N ALA A 47 5.65 19.61 4.85
CA ALA A 47 4.75 18.88 5.74
C ALA A 47 3.32 18.90 5.19
N ARG A 48 2.75 17.71 4.95
CA ARG A 48 1.43 17.55 4.35
C ARG A 48 0.77 16.23 4.75
N GLY A 49 -0.55 16.18 4.64
CA GLY A 49 -1.31 14.92 4.71
C GLY A 49 -1.02 14.02 3.51
N LEU A 50 -1.23 12.70 3.71
CA LEU A 50 -1.22 11.69 2.65
C LEU A 50 -2.63 11.45 2.10
#